data_AF-A0A7T8JW51-F1
#
_entry.id   AF-A0A7T8JW51-F1
#
_cell.length_a   1.000
_cell.length_b   1.000
_cell.length_c   1.000
_cell.angle_alpha   90.00
_cell.angle_beta   90.00
_cell.angle_gamma   90.00
#
_symmetry.space_group_name_H-M   'P 1'
#
loop_
_entity.id
_entity.type
_entity.pdbx_description
1 polymer ?
#
loop_
_entity_poly.entity_id
_entity_poly.type
_entity_poly.pdbx_seq_one_letter_code
_entity_poly.pdbx_strand_id
1 'polypeptide(L)' 'METKRIEIAILIRTGHDTSSIIYEVNVSKATVCRVRKRLADGDDLKDKLCS' A
#
# COMPACT_ATOMS: atom_id res chain seq x y z
N MET A 1 -1.51 -0.90 12.69
CA MET A 1 -2.05 -0.32 11.43
C MET A 1 -0.99 -0.23 10.32
N GLU A 2 0.26 -0.60 10.60
CA GLU A 2 1.37 -0.60 9.62
C GLU A 2 1.28 -1.78 8.64
N THR A 3 0.81 -2.96 9.09
CA THR A 3 0.63 -4.19 8.30
C THR A 3 -0.24 -3.98 7.06
N LYS A 4 -1.39 -3.29 7.19
CA LYS A 4 -2.28 -3.01 6.05
C LYS A 4 -1.63 -2.14 4.98
N ARG A 5 -0.72 -1.24 5.35
CA ARG A 5 -0.02 -0.38 4.38
C ARG A 5 1.02 -1.16 3.57
N ILE A 6 1.66 -2.14 4.21
CA ILE A 6 2.60 -3.05 3.55
C ILE A 6 1.85 -3.93 2.54
N GLU A 7 0.71 -4.51 2.93
CA GLU A 7 -0.12 -5.29 2.01
C GLU A 7 -0.60 -4.47 0.81
N ILE A 8 -1.12 -3.25 1.04
CA ILE A 8 -1.49 -2.34 -0.06
C ILE A 8 -0.29 -2.07 -0.97
N ALA A 9 0.90 -1.86 -0.41
CA ALA A 9 2.08 -1.58 -1.20
C ALA A 9 2.52 -2.77 -2.06
N ILE A 10 2.44 -3.99 -1.51
CA ILE A 10 2.69 -5.23 -2.26
C ILE A 10 1.69 -5.34 -3.41
N LEU A 11 0.39 -5.18 -3.14
CA LEU A 11 -0.66 -5.29 -4.16
C LEU A 11 -0.55 -4.23 -5.27
N ILE A 12 -0.16 -3.00 -4.92
CA ILE A 12 0.14 -1.96 -5.92
C ILE A 12 1.34 -2.37 -6.79
N ARG A 13 2.41 -2.92 -6.19
CA ARG A 13 3.60 -3.37 -6.91
C ARG A 13 3.32 -4.59 -7.81
N THR A 14 2.40 -5.46 -7.43
CA THR A 14 1.97 -6.61 -8.26
C THR A 14 0.99 -6.22 -9.36
N GLY A 15 0.55 -4.96 -9.42
CA GLY A 15 -0.33 -4.44 -10.48
C GLY A 15 -1.81 -4.66 -10.23
N HIS A 16 -2.24 -4.91 -8.99
CA HIS A 16 -3.67 -5.01 -8.67
C HIS A 16 -4.39 -3.66 -8.85
N ASP A 17 -5.64 -3.73 -9.30
CA ASP A 17 -6.51 -2.56 -9.38
C ASP A 17 -6.86 -2.04 -7.97
N THR A 18 -7.06 -0.73 -7.87
CA THR A 18 -7.41 -0.06 -6.62
C THR A 18 -8.69 -0.63 -5.99
N SER A 19 -9.65 -1.05 -6.81
CA SER A 19 -10.93 -1.62 -6.37
C SER A 19 -10.73 -2.98 -5.68
N SER A 20 -9.89 -3.83 -6.25
CA SER A 20 -9.53 -5.13 -5.65
C SER A 20 -8.81 -4.93 -4.32
N ILE A 21 -7.86 -4.00 -4.26
CA ILE A 21 -7.11 -3.70 -3.03
C ILE A 21 -8.04 -3.20 -1.90
N ILE A 22 -9.01 -2.36 -2.24
CA ILE A 22 -10.02 -1.87 -1.28
C ILE A 22 -10.82 -3.03 -0.69
N TYR A 23 -11.23 -3.98 -1.55
CA TYR A 23 -12.00 -5.14 -1.15
C TYR A 23 -11.19 -6.10 -0.29
N GLU A 24 -9.98 -6.47 -0.74
CA GLU A 24 -9.12 -7.44 -0.07
C GLU A 24 -8.59 -6.94 1.28
N VAL A 25 -8.08 -5.71 1.35
CA VAL A 25 -7.45 -5.16 2.56
C VAL A 25 -8.47 -4.47 3.48
N ASN A 26 -9.71 -4.30 2.99
CA ASN A 26 -10.80 -3.59 3.65
C ASN A 26 -10.37 -2.19 4.11
N VAL A 27 -10.05 -1.34 3.13
CA VAL A 27 -9.55 0.04 3.35
C VAL A 27 -10.22 1.03 2.41
N SER A 28 -10.33 2.29 2.83
CA SER A 28 -10.86 3.32 1.95
C SER A 28 -9.94 3.63 0.77
N LYS A 29 -10.51 4.03 -0.36
CA LYS A 29 -9.79 4.53 -1.55
C LYS A 29 -8.74 5.59 -1.22
N ALA A 30 -9.04 6.48 -0.28
CA ALA A 30 -8.11 7.52 0.18
C ALA A 30 -6.82 6.94 0.80
N THR A 31 -6.90 5.79 1.47
CA THR A 31 -5.73 5.10 2.03
C THR A 31 -4.88 4.51 0.91
N VAL A 32 -5.49 3.86 -0.08
CA VAL A 32 -4.77 3.30 -1.24
C VAL A 32 -4.07 4.41 -2.03
N CYS A 33 -4.75 5.53 -2.32
CA CYS A 33 -4.13 6.67 -2.99
C CYS A 33 -2.93 7.26 -2.23
N ARG A 34 -3.01 7.34 -0.90
CA ARG A 34 -1.90 7.83 -0.06
C ARG A 34 -0.70 6.90 -0.13
N VAL A 35 -0.92 5.58 -0.05
CA VAL A 35 0.17 4.59 -0.18
C VAL A 35 0.76 4.63 -1.58
N ARG A 36 -0.06 4.72 -2.63
CA ARG A 36 0.41 4.84 -4.01
C ARG A 36 1.28 6.08 -4.24
N LYS A 37 0.84 7.23 -3.73
CA LYS A 37 1.61 8.48 -3.82
C LYS A 37 2.95 8.34 -3.10
N ARG A 38 2.95 7.74 -1.91
CA ARG A 38 4.15 7.52 -1.09
C ARG A 38 5.15 6.57 -1.76
N LEU A 39 4.67 5.51 -2.42
CA LEU A 39 5.50 4.62 -3.22
C LEU A 39 6.09 5.30 -4.46
N ALA A 40 5.33 6.19 -5.11
CA ALA A 40 5.80 6.97 -6.25
C ALA A 40 6.86 8.02 -5.85
N ASP A 41 6.80 8.50 -4.61
CA ASP A 41 7.76 9.46 -4.04
C ASP A 41 9.12 8.80 -3.67
N GLY A 42 9.22 7.46 -3.77
CA GLY A 42 10.44 6.72 -3.44
C GLY A 42 10.61 6.38 -1.95
N ASP A 43 9.58 6.61 -1.13
CA ASP A 43 9.54 6.11 0.25
C ASP A 43 9.26 4.60 0.21
N ASP A 44 10.33 3.83 0.04
CA ASP A 44 10.29 2.38 0.20
C ASP A 44 9.94 2.11 1.67
N LEU A 45 8.69 1.72 1.92
CA LEU A 45 8.18 1.26 3.24
C LEU A 45 9.00 0.10 3.85
N LYS A 46 10.00 -0.40 3.12
CA LYS A 46 10.90 -1.49 3.46
C LYS A 46 11.89 -1.14 4.58
N ASP A 47 12.11 0.14 4.89
CA ASP A 47 13.14 0.59 5.82
C ASP A 47 12.83 0.29 7.31
N LYS A 48 11.63 -0.22 7.65
CA LYS A 48 11.23 -0.43 9.06
C LYS A 48 11.07 -1.88 9.52
N LEU A 49 11.41 -2.87 8.69
CA LEU A 49 11.34 -4.29 9.06
C LEU A 49 12.67 -4.88 9.55
N CYS A 50 13.76 -4.10 9.58
CA CYS A 50 15.07 -4.50 10.10
C CYS A 50 15.74 -3.40 10.95
N SER A 51 15.06 -2.92 12.00
CA SER A 51 15.73 -2.19 13.10
C SER A 51 15.25 -2.72 14.44
#